data_AF-A0A379TH98-F1
#
_entry.id   AF-A0A379TH98-F1
#
_cell.length_a   1.000
_cell.length_b   1.000
_cell.length_c   1.000
_cell.angle_alpha   90.00
_cell.angle_beta   90.00
_cell.angle_gamma   90.00
#
_symmetry.space_group_name_H-M   'P 1'
#
loop_
_entity.id
_entity.type
_entity.pdbx_description
1 polymer ?
#
loop_
_entity_poly.entity_id
_entity_poly.type
_entity_poly.pdbx_seq_one_letter_code
_entity_poly.pdbx_strand_id
1 'polypeptide(L)'
;MHENIPAIAREELENADINQRVESLALSDNSEDVLTFSLNLHNGSQLDLQIGEWQVEVLVMAIIHAINNAEMRELALRISSMLDFLPLYDADCLENGNLEFYTYNQPNWKHNLYNHYLALVYRYTDESGQSHDCGTIIKTRSPSGSKEAEAISRRLLNFSPRLKKLVGKPCKIFVRTPGTGKAARLTQDQCMRALHNLRMAYRRKNVNHIAL
;
A
#
# COMPACT_ATOMS: atom_id res chain seq x y z
N MET A 1 20.37 23.91 19.45
CA MET A 1 19.40 22.86 19.05
C MET A 1 19.49 21.58 19.92
N HIS A 2 20.48 21.45 20.83
CA HIS A 2 20.61 20.26 21.71
C HIS A 2 19.92 20.36 23.08
N GLU A 3 19.53 21.55 23.55
CA GLU A 3 19.00 21.73 24.91
C GLU A 3 17.59 21.14 25.13
N ASN A 4 16.84 20.87 24.07
CA ASN A 4 15.46 20.36 24.16
C ASN A 4 15.34 18.88 23.77
N ILE A 5 16.45 18.17 23.55
CA ILE A 5 16.43 16.74 23.29
C ILE A 5 16.57 16.05 24.67
N PRO A 6 15.54 15.34 25.15
CA PRO A 6 15.66 14.61 26.40
C PRO A 6 16.84 13.64 26.33
N ALA A 7 17.66 13.59 27.38
CA ALA A 7 18.70 12.58 27.45
C ALA A 7 18.04 11.21 27.58
N ILE A 8 18.24 10.34 26.60
CA ILE A 8 17.79 8.95 26.66
C ILE A 8 18.82 8.19 27.48
N ALA A 9 18.44 7.72 28.67
CA ALA A 9 19.33 6.91 29.48
C ALA A 9 19.36 5.47 28.95
N ARG A 10 20.54 4.84 28.92
CA ARG A 10 20.66 3.42 28.53
C ARG A 10 19.74 2.53 29.37
N GLU A 11 19.63 2.83 30.66
CA GLU A 11 18.81 2.07 31.60
C GLU A 11 17.31 2.12 31.26
N GLU A 12 16.81 3.23 30.69
CA GLU A 12 15.43 3.35 30.19
C GLU A 12 15.18 2.43 28.99
N LEU A 13 16.20 2.23 28.14
CA LEU A 13 16.10 1.34 26.98
C LEU A 13 16.21 -0.14 27.37
N GLU A 14 17.12 -0.46 28.30
CA GLU A 14 17.38 -1.84 28.72
C GLU A 14 16.30 -2.38 29.68
N ASN A 15 15.68 -1.51 30.49
CA ASN A 15 14.66 -1.87 31.48
C ASN A 15 13.30 -1.19 31.18
N ALA A 16 12.92 -1.14 29.90
CA ALA A 16 11.64 -0.56 29.50
C ALA A 16 10.46 -1.25 30.21
N ASP A 17 9.60 -0.46 30.86
CA ASP A 17 8.43 -0.99 31.57
C ASP A 17 7.41 -1.57 30.58
N ILE A 18 7.23 -2.88 30.63
CA ILE A 18 6.31 -3.60 29.74
C ILE A 18 4.86 -3.12 29.87
N ASN A 19 4.48 -2.57 31.04
CA ASN A 19 3.14 -2.03 31.28
C ASN A 19 2.86 -0.74 30.50
N GLN A 20 3.92 0.01 30.14
CA GLN A 20 3.82 1.23 29.34
C GLN A 20 4.01 0.99 27.84
N ARG A 21 4.13 -0.27 27.43
CA ARG A 21 4.17 -0.63 26.02
C ARG A 21 2.89 -0.19 25.33
N VAL A 22 3.02 0.51 24.21
CA VAL A 22 1.90 0.86 23.32
C VAL A 22 1.41 -0.41 22.62
N GLU A 23 0.15 -0.76 22.82
CA GLU A 23 -0.51 -1.89 22.13
C GLU A 23 -1.25 -1.44 20.88
N SER A 24 -1.87 -0.27 20.93
CA SER A 24 -2.57 0.31 19.79
C SER A 24 -2.49 1.82 19.76
N LEU A 25 -2.61 2.38 18.56
CA LEU A 25 -2.57 3.79 18.23
C LEU A 25 -3.78 4.10 17.37
N ALA A 26 -4.54 5.14 17.71
CA ALA A 26 -5.64 5.64 16.90
C ALA A 26 -5.58 7.17 16.80
N LEU A 27 -5.91 7.73 15.63
CA LEU A 27 -6.14 9.16 15.49
C LEU A 27 -7.48 9.50 16.16
N SER A 28 -7.45 10.23 17.27
CA SER A 28 -8.64 10.61 18.04
C SER A 28 -9.16 11.99 17.67
N ASP A 29 -8.27 12.90 17.28
CA ASP A 29 -8.64 14.22 16.78
C ASP A 29 -7.70 14.70 15.65
N ASN A 30 -8.26 15.47 14.73
CA ASN A 30 -7.58 16.04 13.57
C ASN A 30 -8.01 17.50 13.41
N SER A 31 -7.59 18.32 14.37
CA SER A 31 -7.72 19.78 14.29
C SER A 31 -6.77 20.36 13.24
N GLU A 32 -7.00 21.60 12.82
CA GLU A 32 -6.27 22.20 11.68
C GLU A 32 -4.75 22.24 11.91
N ASP A 33 -4.30 22.49 13.14
CA ASP A 33 -2.88 22.66 13.46
C ASP A 33 -2.27 21.49 14.26
N VAL A 34 -3.09 20.59 14.81
CA VAL A 34 -2.66 19.52 15.72
C VAL A 34 -3.40 18.21 15.46
N LEU A 35 -2.62 17.14 15.28
CA LEU A 35 -3.08 15.75 15.27
C LEU A 35 -2.99 15.19 16.68
N THR A 36 -4.10 14.67 17.21
CA THR A 36 -4.09 13.95 18.50
C THR A 36 -4.23 12.46 18.24
N PHE A 37 -3.26 11.70 18.72
CA PHE A 37 -3.28 10.25 18.69
C PHE A 37 -3.45 9.70 20.09
N SER A 38 -4.42 8.82 20.27
CA SER A 38 -4.59 8.08 21.51
C SER A 38 -3.82 6.76 21.45
N LEU A 39 -2.94 6.58 22.43
CA LEU A 39 -2.11 5.41 22.66
C LEU A 39 -2.75 4.58 23.77
N ASN A 40 -3.17 3.36 23.47
CA ASN A 40 -3.59 2.42 24.50
C ASN A 40 -2.37 1.61 24.95
N LEU A 41 -2.08 1.66 26.24
CA LEU A 41 -0.95 0.99 26.86
C LEU A 41 -1.36 -0.39 27.38
N HIS A 42 -0.37 -1.28 27.54
CA HIS A 42 -0.59 -2.66 27.98
C HIS A 42 -1.29 -2.77 29.34
N ASN A 43 -1.09 -1.80 30.24
CA ASN A 43 -1.78 -1.73 31.53
C ASN A 43 -3.24 -1.26 31.45
N GLY A 44 -3.78 -1.03 30.25
CA GLY A 44 -5.14 -0.54 30.02
C GLY A 44 -5.30 0.98 30.18
N SER A 45 -4.24 1.72 30.51
CA SER A 45 -4.28 3.18 30.50
C SER A 45 -4.17 3.73 29.09
N GLN A 46 -4.60 4.98 28.92
CA GLN A 46 -4.56 5.71 27.66
C GLN A 46 -3.71 6.97 27.82
N LEU A 47 -2.85 7.22 26.84
CA LEU A 47 -2.04 8.43 26.74
C LEU A 47 -2.33 9.12 25.41
N ASP A 48 -2.54 10.44 25.42
CA ASP A 48 -2.69 11.20 24.19
C ASP A 48 -1.36 11.83 23.77
N LEU A 49 -0.98 11.58 22.52
CA LEU A 49 0.18 12.15 21.84
C LEU A 49 -0.32 13.23 20.88
N GLN A 50 0.05 14.48 21.15
CA GLN A 50 -0.25 15.62 20.29
C GLN A 50 0.94 15.91 19.38
N ILE A 51 0.66 16.04 18.09
CA ILE A 51 1.65 16.32 17.05
C ILE A 51 1.18 17.55 16.29
N GLY A 52 1.89 18.66 16.46
CA GLY A 52 1.67 19.85 15.65
C GLY A 52 2.09 19.61 14.20
N GLU A 53 1.48 20.34 13.26
CA GLU A 53 1.74 20.20 11.81
C GLU A 53 3.24 20.23 11.47
N TRP A 54 3.98 21.20 12.02
CA TRP A 54 5.43 21.36 11.81
C TRP A 54 6.28 20.22 12.40
N GLN A 55 5.74 19.45 13.35
CA GLN A 55 6.44 18.31 13.96
C GLN A 55 6.29 17.02 13.15
N VAL A 56 5.31 16.95 12.25
CA VAL A 56 5.05 15.74 11.43
C VAL A 56 6.28 15.37 10.61
N GLU A 57 6.91 16.34 9.94
CA GLU A 57 8.10 16.08 9.13
C GLU A 57 9.26 15.54 9.99
N VAL A 58 9.50 16.16 11.15
CA VAL A 58 10.55 15.76 12.08
C VAL A 58 10.32 14.34 12.59
N LEU A 59 9.07 13.98 12.92
CA LEU A 59 8.72 12.62 13.36
C LEU A 59 8.93 11.60 12.25
N VAL A 60 8.51 11.90 11.02
CA VAL A 60 8.74 11.02 9.87
C VAL A 60 10.24 10.81 9.64
N MET A 61 11.05 11.86 9.71
CA MET A 61 12.51 11.74 9.61
C MET A 61 13.10 10.89 10.74
N ALA A 62 12.66 11.11 11.98
CA ALA A 62 13.12 10.33 13.14
C ALA A 62 12.79 8.83 12.99
N ILE A 63 11.59 8.49 12.52
CA ILE A 63 11.18 7.10 12.23
C ILE A 63 12.09 6.49 11.17
N ILE A 64 12.35 7.20 10.07
CA ILE A 64 13.22 6.72 8.99
C ILE A 64 14.65 6.49 9.51
N HIS A 65 15.19 7.42 10.28
CA HIS A 65 16.52 7.29 10.87
C HIS A 65 16.60 6.12 11.85
N ALA A 66 15.59 5.91 12.70
CA ALA A 66 15.54 4.78 13.62
C ALA A 66 15.56 3.43 12.87
N ILE A 67 14.75 3.30 11.81
CA ILE A 67 14.71 2.10 10.97
C ILE A 67 16.06 1.84 10.29
N ASN A 68 16.69 2.89 9.76
CA ASN A 68 17.99 2.79 9.10
C ASN A 68 19.11 2.42 10.09
N ASN A 69 19.13 3.03 11.28
CA ASN A 69 20.13 2.73 12.32
C ASN A 69 19.99 1.32 12.88
N ALA A 70 18.77 0.76 12.87
CA ALA A 70 18.51 -0.64 13.23
C ALA A 70 18.83 -1.63 12.08
N GLU A 71 19.38 -1.14 10.95
CA GLU A 71 19.68 -1.92 9.74
C GLU A 71 18.45 -2.66 9.16
N MET A 72 17.24 -2.19 9.48
CA MET A 72 15.97 -2.82 9.09
C MET A 72 15.55 -2.45 7.65
N ARG A 73 16.44 -2.68 6.68
CA ARG A 73 16.24 -2.25 5.28
C ARG A 73 14.99 -2.82 4.64
N GLU A 74 14.66 -4.08 4.92
CA GLU A 74 13.43 -4.69 4.40
C GLU A 74 12.17 -4.03 4.94
N LEU A 75 12.17 -3.64 6.22
CA LEU A 75 11.06 -2.92 6.83
C LEU A 75 10.91 -1.53 6.20
N ALA A 76 12.01 -0.80 6.01
CA ALA A 76 12.00 0.50 5.33
C ALA A 76 11.37 0.41 3.92
N LEU A 77 11.81 -0.58 3.13
CA LEU A 77 11.29 -0.82 1.78
C LEU A 77 9.80 -1.18 1.81
N ARG A 78 9.38 -2.01 2.77
CA ARG A 78 7.97 -2.40 2.93
C ARG A 78 7.09 -1.21 3.30
N ILE A 79 7.50 -0.38 4.26
CA ILE A 79 6.76 0.82 4.68
C ILE A 79 6.66 1.82 3.53
N SER A 80 7.78 2.14 2.86
CA SER A 80 7.78 3.03 1.71
C SER A 80 6.82 2.54 0.61
N SER A 81 6.82 1.23 0.34
CA SER A 81 5.91 0.66 -0.66
C SER A 81 4.43 0.74 -0.26
N MET A 82 4.10 0.66 1.04
CA MET A 82 2.73 0.86 1.54
C MET A 82 2.23 2.30 1.38
N LEU A 83 3.13 3.27 1.21
CA LEU A 83 2.79 4.69 1.00
C LEU A 83 2.65 5.06 -0.49
N ASP A 84 3.07 4.17 -1.39
CA ASP A 84 3.02 4.40 -2.84
C ASP A 84 1.66 4.04 -3.45
N PHE A 85 0.91 3.14 -2.81
CA PHE A 85 -0.38 2.69 -3.31
C PHE A 85 -1.32 2.20 -2.20
N LEU A 86 -2.61 2.16 -2.54
CA LEU A 86 -3.70 1.61 -1.73
C LEU A 86 -4.32 0.43 -2.46
N PRO A 87 -4.16 -0.83 -2.00
CA PRO A 87 -4.82 -1.97 -2.61
C PRO A 87 -6.33 -1.91 -2.34
N LEU A 88 -7.14 -2.15 -3.38
CA LEU A 88 -8.60 -2.15 -3.30
C LEU A 88 -9.20 -3.51 -3.59
N TYR A 89 -8.75 -4.15 -4.66
CA TYR A 89 -9.27 -5.45 -5.08
C TYR A 89 -8.18 -6.31 -5.70
N ASP A 90 -8.21 -7.61 -5.43
CA ASP A 90 -7.48 -8.61 -6.21
C ASP A 90 -8.46 -9.55 -6.87
N ALA A 91 -8.15 -10.08 -8.05
CA ALA A 91 -9.00 -11.01 -8.75
C ALA A 91 -8.21 -12.12 -9.44
N ASP A 92 -8.73 -13.34 -9.40
CA ASP A 92 -8.35 -14.40 -10.31
C ASP A 92 -9.32 -14.39 -11.51
N CYS A 93 -8.76 -14.44 -12.70
CA CYS A 93 -9.50 -14.34 -13.94
C CYS A 93 -9.77 -15.74 -14.49
N LEU A 94 -10.96 -16.28 -14.20
CA LEU A 94 -11.34 -17.63 -14.56
C LEU A 94 -11.44 -17.84 -16.08
N GLU A 95 -11.35 -19.09 -16.52
CA GLU A 95 -11.41 -19.47 -17.94
C GLU A 95 -12.76 -19.15 -18.58
N ASN A 96 -13.86 -19.31 -17.81
CA ASN A 96 -15.22 -18.97 -18.22
C ASN A 96 -15.47 -17.46 -18.39
N GLY A 97 -14.45 -16.62 -18.16
CA GLY A 97 -14.53 -15.17 -18.29
C GLY A 97 -14.94 -14.43 -17.01
N ASN A 98 -15.37 -15.15 -15.98
CA ASN A 98 -15.72 -14.57 -14.68
C ASN A 98 -14.48 -14.13 -13.90
N LEU A 99 -14.69 -13.22 -12.96
CA LEU A 99 -13.68 -12.74 -12.02
C LEU A 99 -14.07 -13.21 -10.63
N GLU A 100 -13.19 -13.95 -9.97
CA GLU A 100 -13.30 -14.20 -8.54
C GLU A 100 -12.42 -13.18 -7.83
N PHE A 101 -13.01 -12.30 -7.01
CA PHE A 101 -12.28 -11.18 -6.42
C PHE A 101 -12.37 -11.12 -4.90
N TYR A 102 -11.34 -10.52 -4.30
CA TYR A 102 -11.24 -10.17 -2.90
C TYR A 102 -11.20 -8.65 -2.75
N THR A 103 -11.82 -8.14 -1.70
CA THR A 103 -11.91 -6.70 -1.41
C THR A 103 -11.07 -6.36 -0.18
N TYR A 104 -10.23 -5.34 -0.31
CA TYR A 104 -9.55 -4.72 0.81
C TYR A 104 -10.45 -3.62 1.38
N ASN A 105 -10.92 -3.79 2.61
CA ASN A 105 -11.72 -2.77 3.28
C ASN A 105 -10.80 -1.66 3.80
N GLN A 106 -10.66 -0.59 3.03
CA GLN A 106 -9.81 0.54 3.35
C GLN A 106 -10.63 1.68 3.99
N PRO A 107 -10.13 2.32 5.07
CA PRO A 107 -10.76 3.51 5.62
C PRO A 107 -10.93 4.62 4.58
N ASN A 108 -12.04 5.36 4.65
CA ASN A 108 -12.38 6.42 3.70
C ASN A 108 -11.26 7.46 3.53
N TRP A 109 -10.61 7.88 4.61
CA TRP A 109 -9.55 8.87 4.56
C TRP A 109 -8.35 8.42 3.69
N LYS A 110 -8.01 7.12 3.68
CA LYS A 110 -6.92 6.60 2.84
C LYS A 110 -7.23 6.72 1.36
N HIS A 111 -8.50 6.61 0.96
CA HIS A 111 -8.86 6.80 -0.44
C HIS A 111 -8.51 8.20 -0.94
N ASN A 112 -8.54 9.22 -0.08
CA ASN A 112 -8.29 10.61 -0.47
C ASN A 112 -6.81 10.93 -0.66
N LEU A 113 -5.90 10.07 -0.19
CA LEU A 113 -4.45 10.25 -0.33
C LEU A 113 -3.92 9.95 -1.75
N TYR A 114 -4.75 9.31 -2.58
CA TYR A 114 -4.36 8.77 -3.88
C TYR A 114 -5.34 9.20 -4.97
N ASN A 115 -4.81 9.70 -6.09
CA ASN A 115 -5.61 10.41 -7.10
C ASN A 115 -5.83 9.61 -8.38
N HIS A 116 -5.10 8.50 -8.55
CA HIS A 116 -5.19 7.65 -9.73
C HIS A 116 -5.63 6.25 -9.35
N TYR A 117 -6.60 5.71 -10.08
CA TYR A 117 -6.85 4.26 -10.09
C TYR A 117 -5.94 3.61 -11.13
N LEU A 118 -5.41 2.43 -10.81
CA LEU A 118 -4.73 1.56 -11.76
C LEU A 118 -5.37 0.18 -11.74
N ALA A 119 -5.72 -0.32 -12.91
CA ALA A 119 -6.01 -1.73 -13.14
C ALA A 119 -4.76 -2.40 -13.69
N LEU A 120 -4.40 -3.53 -13.10
CA LEU A 120 -3.26 -4.33 -13.51
C LEU A 120 -3.72 -5.76 -13.78
N VAL A 121 -3.28 -6.34 -14.88
CA VAL A 121 -3.45 -7.77 -15.17
C VAL A 121 -2.06 -8.40 -15.37
N TYR A 122 -1.81 -9.45 -14.60
CA TYR A 122 -0.63 -10.30 -14.68
C TYR A 122 -1.00 -11.56 -15.44
N ARG A 123 -0.26 -11.83 -16.51
CA ARG A 123 -0.34 -13.10 -17.25
C ARG A 123 0.89 -13.93 -16.93
N TYR A 124 0.67 -15.15 -16.47
CA TYR A 124 1.71 -16.09 -16.08
C TYR A 124 1.43 -17.48 -16.65
N THR A 125 2.45 -18.33 -16.61
CA THR A 125 2.32 -19.75 -16.94
C THR A 125 2.50 -20.56 -15.67
N ASP A 126 1.64 -21.53 -15.42
CA ASP A 126 1.80 -22.45 -14.29
C ASP A 126 2.81 -23.57 -14.60
N GLU A 127 2.99 -24.48 -13.65
CA GLU A 127 3.91 -25.62 -13.76
C GLU A 127 3.48 -26.63 -14.84
N SER A 128 2.19 -26.63 -15.22
CA SER A 128 1.65 -27.47 -16.29
C SER A 128 1.81 -26.87 -17.69
N GLY A 129 2.36 -25.65 -17.79
CA GLY A 129 2.49 -24.92 -19.04
C GLY A 129 1.22 -24.15 -19.46
N GLN A 130 0.20 -24.10 -18.60
CA GLN A 130 -1.06 -23.42 -18.90
C GLN A 130 -0.96 -21.91 -18.59
N SER A 131 -1.48 -21.08 -19.49
CA SER A 131 -1.54 -19.63 -19.31
C SER A 131 -2.70 -19.21 -18.42
N HIS A 132 -2.40 -18.46 -17.37
CA HIS A 132 -3.37 -17.92 -16.41
C HIS A 132 -3.28 -16.41 -16.31
N ASP A 133 -4.38 -15.80 -15.88
CA ASP A 133 -4.48 -14.37 -15.62
C ASP A 133 -4.93 -14.13 -14.18
N CYS A 134 -4.31 -13.17 -13.51
CA CYS A 134 -4.84 -12.56 -12.29
C CYS A 134 -4.70 -11.05 -12.38
N GLY A 135 -5.49 -10.31 -11.62
CA GLY A 135 -5.50 -8.87 -11.68
C GLY A 135 -5.67 -8.22 -10.33
N THR A 136 -5.40 -6.92 -10.29
CA THR A 136 -5.57 -6.11 -9.09
C THR A 136 -5.98 -4.69 -9.48
N ILE A 137 -6.69 -4.05 -8.57
CA ILE A 137 -7.09 -2.65 -8.66
C ILE A 137 -6.51 -1.95 -7.44
N ILE A 138 -5.73 -0.91 -7.71
CA ILE A 138 -5.11 -0.08 -6.67
C ILE A 138 -5.43 1.39 -6.91
N LYS A 139 -5.28 2.21 -5.86
CA LYS A 139 -5.06 3.65 -6.02
C LYS A 139 -3.59 3.99 -5.81
N THR A 140 -3.09 5.00 -6.51
CA THR A 140 -1.73 5.54 -6.32
C THR A 140 -1.70 7.04 -6.65
N ARG A 141 -0.59 7.71 -6.33
CA ARG A 141 -0.30 9.08 -6.75
C ARG A 141 0.29 9.14 -8.17
N SER A 142 0.74 8.01 -8.70
CA SER A 142 1.41 7.94 -10.00
C SER A 142 0.44 7.52 -11.12
N PRO A 143 0.42 8.23 -12.27
CA PRO A 143 -0.41 7.83 -13.41
C PRO A 143 0.11 6.55 -14.06
N SER A 144 -0.75 5.88 -14.85
CA SER A 144 -0.31 4.72 -15.65
C SER A 144 0.77 5.13 -16.66
N GLY A 145 1.72 4.24 -16.90
CA GLY A 145 2.86 4.48 -17.82
C GLY A 145 4.04 5.23 -17.21
N SER A 146 3.95 5.69 -15.97
CA SER A 146 5.10 6.23 -15.21
C SER A 146 6.05 5.12 -14.76
N LYS A 147 7.33 5.46 -14.54
CA LYS A 147 8.33 4.53 -13.98
C LYS A 147 7.95 4.07 -12.58
N GLU A 148 7.31 4.95 -11.83
CA GLU A 148 6.81 4.70 -10.49
C GLU A 148 5.67 3.67 -10.53
N ALA A 149 4.72 3.79 -11.46
CA ALA A 149 3.66 2.80 -11.65
C ALA A 149 4.21 1.44 -12.06
N GLU A 150 5.25 1.40 -12.88
CA GLU A 150 5.98 0.16 -13.19
C GLU A 150 6.63 -0.44 -11.93
N ALA A 151 7.36 0.34 -11.15
CA ALA A 151 7.98 -0.12 -9.90
C ALA A 151 6.94 -0.60 -8.88
N ILE A 152 5.79 0.07 -8.78
CA ILE A 152 4.65 -0.37 -7.96
C ILE A 152 4.12 -1.72 -8.45
N SER A 153 3.93 -1.90 -9.76
CA SER A 153 3.43 -3.16 -10.32
C SER A 153 4.30 -4.38 -9.96
N ARG A 154 5.62 -4.20 -9.92
CA ARG A 154 6.55 -5.26 -9.51
C ARG A 154 6.44 -5.54 -8.01
N ARG A 155 6.35 -4.49 -7.19
CA ARG A 155 6.28 -4.62 -5.73
C ARG A 155 4.97 -5.21 -5.24
N LEU A 156 3.84 -4.99 -5.94
CA LEU A 156 2.52 -5.52 -5.59
C LEU A 156 2.50 -7.05 -5.40
N LEU A 157 3.35 -7.78 -6.13
CA LEU A 157 3.48 -9.23 -6.00
C LEU A 157 3.83 -9.66 -4.56
N ASN A 158 4.60 -8.86 -3.83
CA ASN A 158 4.98 -9.15 -2.45
C ASN A 158 3.92 -8.75 -1.41
N PHE A 159 2.89 -8.00 -1.81
CA PHE A 159 1.86 -7.47 -0.93
C PHE A 159 0.55 -8.25 -0.99
N SER A 160 0.09 -8.59 -2.20
CA SER A 160 -1.16 -9.33 -2.36
C SER A 160 -0.94 -10.83 -2.08
N PRO A 161 -1.71 -11.44 -1.15
CA PRO A 161 -1.66 -12.89 -0.95
C PRO A 161 -1.95 -13.68 -2.22
N ARG A 162 -2.84 -13.19 -3.09
CA ARG A 162 -3.18 -13.85 -4.37
C ARG A 162 -2.09 -13.68 -5.42
N LEU A 163 -1.38 -12.55 -5.43
CA LEU A 163 -0.28 -12.32 -6.38
C LEU A 163 1.06 -12.91 -5.92
N LYS A 164 1.22 -13.24 -4.64
CA LYS A 164 2.46 -13.79 -4.08
C LYS A 164 2.92 -15.07 -4.78
N LYS A 165 1.99 -15.85 -5.34
CA LYS A 165 2.28 -17.04 -6.16
C LYS A 165 3.11 -16.75 -7.43
N LEU A 166 3.20 -15.49 -7.83
CA LEU A 166 3.93 -15.02 -9.01
C LEU A 166 5.33 -14.52 -8.72
N VAL A 167 5.72 -14.37 -7.45
CA VAL A 167 7.06 -13.90 -7.09
C VAL A 167 8.11 -14.86 -7.66
N GLY A 168 9.05 -14.33 -8.43
CA GLY A 168 10.10 -15.11 -9.11
C GLY A 168 9.65 -15.84 -10.38
N LYS A 169 8.38 -15.76 -10.78
CA LYS A 169 7.87 -16.39 -12.01
C LYS A 169 7.86 -15.38 -13.17
N PRO A 170 8.24 -15.80 -14.40
CA PRO A 170 8.05 -14.96 -15.57
C PRO A 170 6.57 -14.60 -15.76
N CYS A 171 6.25 -13.32 -15.70
CA CYS A 171 4.90 -12.83 -16.01
C CYS A 171 4.93 -11.55 -16.83
N LYS A 172 3.88 -11.36 -17.63
CA LYS A 172 3.65 -10.13 -18.40
C LYS A 172 2.64 -9.27 -17.64
N ILE A 173 2.97 -7.99 -17.47
CA ILE A 173 2.13 -7.06 -16.74
C ILE A 173 1.50 -6.08 -17.73
N PHE A 174 0.17 -5.97 -17.67
CA PHE A 174 -0.62 -4.99 -18.42
C PHE A 174 -1.23 -4.02 -17.44
N VAL A 175 -1.08 -2.72 -17.69
CA VAL A 175 -1.55 -1.67 -16.78
C VAL A 175 -2.38 -0.65 -17.54
N ARG A 176 -3.47 -0.18 -16.94
CA ARG A 176 -4.29 0.91 -17.48
C ARG A 176 -4.92 1.71 -16.34
N THR A 177 -5.11 3.01 -16.54
CA THR A 177 -5.95 3.85 -15.66
C THR A 177 -7.43 3.65 -16.01
N PRO A 178 -8.28 3.19 -15.07
CA PRO A 178 -9.73 3.12 -15.26
C PRO A 178 -10.38 4.51 -15.26
N GLY A 179 -11.34 4.73 -16.17
CA GLY A 179 -12.16 5.96 -16.23
C GLY A 179 -11.51 7.15 -16.94
N THR A 180 -12.25 8.25 -17.08
CA THR A 180 -11.91 9.43 -17.91
C THR A 180 -11.23 10.59 -17.17
N GLY A 181 -10.91 10.45 -15.88
CA GLY A 181 -10.07 11.42 -15.18
C GLY A 181 -10.65 11.95 -13.86
N LYS A 182 -9.75 11.99 -12.87
CA LYS A 182 -9.74 12.68 -11.57
C LYS A 182 -11.04 12.73 -10.73
N ALA A 183 -10.88 12.22 -9.50
CA ALA A 183 -11.66 12.46 -8.28
C ALA A 183 -12.90 11.59 -7.98
N ALA A 184 -13.61 11.03 -8.96
CA ALA A 184 -14.75 10.17 -8.63
C ALA A 184 -14.31 8.82 -8.05
N ARG A 185 -14.79 8.46 -6.85
CA ARG A 185 -14.59 7.13 -6.28
C ARG A 185 -15.27 6.12 -7.18
N LEU A 186 -14.48 5.24 -7.78
CA LEU A 186 -15.03 4.16 -8.61
C LEU A 186 -15.76 3.16 -7.72
N THR A 187 -16.92 2.71 -8.20
CA THR A 187 -17.64 1.58 -7.58
C THR A 187 -16.89 0.28 -7.85
N GLN A 188 -17.20 -0.75 -7.07
CA GLN A 188 -16.66 -2.09 -7.27
C GLN A 188 -16.93 -2.59 -8.70
N ASP A 189 -18.16 -2.42 -9.19
CA ASP A 189 -18.53 -2.83 -10.56
C ASP A 189 -17.72 -2.10 -11.62
N GLN A 190 -17.47 -0.80 -11.45
CA GLN A 190 -16.62 -0.03 -12.36
C GLN A 190 -15.18 -0.56 -12.34
N CYS A 191 -14.65 -0.91 -11.17
CA CYS A 191 -13.32 -1.49 -11.02
C CYS A 191 -13.22 -2.86 -11.69
N MET A 192 -14.19 -3.75 -11.46
CA MET A 192 -14.20 -5.10 -12.05
C MET A 192 -14.39 -5.05 -13.56
N ARG A 193 -15.27 -4.18 -14.07
CA ARG A 193 -15.43 -3.93 -15.52
C ARG A 193 -14.13 -3.42 -16.14
N ALA A 194 -13.43 -2.51 -15.47
CA ALA A 194 -12.15 -2.02 -15.97
C ALA A 194 -11.10 -3.12 -16.06
N LEU A 195 -11.03 -4.00 -15.05
CA LEU A 195 -10.13 -5.15 -15.03
C LEU A 195 -10.46 -6.15 -16.15
N HIS A 196 -11.74 -6.48 -16.31
CA HIS A 196 -12.21 -7.35 -17.38
C HIS A 196 -11.89 -6.76 -18.77
N ASN A 197 -12.17 -5.48 -18.97
CA ASN A 197 -11.90 -4.79 -20.23
C ASN A 197 -10.40 -4.75 -20.56
N LEU A 198 -9.54 -4.53 -19.55
CA LEU A 198 -8.09 -4.60 -19.73
C LEU A 198 -7.66 -6.01 -20.14
N ARG A 199 -8.21 -7.05 -19.51
CA ARG A 199 -7.95 -8.45 -19.88
C ARG A 199 -8.31 -8.74 -21.33
N MET A 200 -9.50 -8.32 -21.75
CA MET A 200 -9.95 -8.53 -23.13
C MET A 200 -9.15 -7.72 -24.15
N ALA A 201 -8.74 -6.49 -23.80
CA ALA A 201 -7.97 -5.63 -24.68
C ALA A 201 -6.57 -6.20 -24.98
N TYR A 202 -5.84 -6.69 -23.97
CA TYR A 202 -4.50 -7.23 -24.22
C TYR A 202 -4.56 -8.58 -24.96
N ARG A 203 -5.59 -9.40 -24.73
CA ARG A 203 -5.81 -10.65 -25.48
C ARG A 203 -6.03 -10.39 -26.98
N ARG A 204 -6.63 -9.25 -27.32
CA ARG A 204 -6.80 -8.76 -28.70
C ARG A 204 -5.55 -8.05 -29.26
N LYS A 205 -4.41 -8.08 -28.54
CA LYS A 205 -3.12 -7.43 -28.88
C LYS A 205 -3.15 -5.89 -28.98
N ASN A 206 -4.10 -5.22 -28.34
CA ASN A 206 -4.27 -3.75 -28.43
C ASN A 206 -3.68 -2.96 -27.25
N VAL A 207 -2.69 -3.50 -26.52
CA VAL A 207 -2.17 -2.85 -25.30
C VAL A 207 -0.65 -3.03 -25.16
N ASN A 208 0.04 -1.95 -24.78
CA ASN A 208 1.44 -1.96 -24.38
C ASN A 208 1.64 -2.84 -23.13
N HIS A 209 2.74 -3.59 -23.09
CA HIS A 209 3.07 -4.47 -21.97
C HIS A 209 4.38 -4.04 -21.33
N ILE A 210 4.50 -4.29 -20.03
CA ILE A 210 5.78 -4.23 -19.32
C ILE A 210 6.33 -5.66 -19.31
N ALA A 211 7.52 -5.83 -19.88
CA ALA A 211 8.27 -7.08 -19.76
C ALA A 211 8.93 -7.13 -18.39
N LEU A 212 8.76 -8.25 -17.68
CA LEU A 212 9.50 -8.51 -16.45
C LEU A 212 10.93 -8.92 -16.74
#